data_AF-A0A939AXM2-F1
#
_entry.id   AF-A0A939AXM2-F1
#
_cell.length_a   1.000
_cell.length_b   1.000
_cell.length_c   1.000
_cell.angle_alpha   90.00
_cell.angle_beta   90.00
_cell.angle_gamma   90.00
#
_symmetry.space_group_name_H-M   'P 1'
#
loop_
_entity.id
_entity.type
_entity.pdbx_description
1 polymer ?
#
loop_
_entity_poly.entity_id
_entity_poly.type
_entity_poly.pdbx_seq_one_letter_code
_entity_poly.pdbx_strand_id
1 'polypeptide(L)' 'MSAAQESARHPQLLDRLRHELGPEAQLVSVRQADSQRLRGVAVCAGRILSFVLEAEQNRLRTQPLFEVLEHRRLR' A
#
# COMPACT_ATOMS: atom_id res chain seq x y z
N MET A 1 -5.99 11.88 -9.31
CA MET A 1 -7.18 11.33 -8.64
C MET A 1 -6.82 11.13 -7.18
N SER A 2 -7.75 11.32 -6.23
CA SER A 2 -7.41 11.17 -4.80
C SER A 2 -7.34 9.69 -4.42
N ALA A 3 -6.50 9.35 -3.44
CA ALA A 3 -6.37 7.98 -2.94
C ALA A 3 -7.72 7.38 -2.48
N ALA A 4 -8.64 8.23 -2.02
CA ALA A 4 -10.01 7.86 -1.69
C ALA A 4 -10.79 7.35 -2.92
N GLN A 5 -10.71 8.05 -4.07
CA GLN A 5 -11.39 7.65 -5.31
C GLN A 5 -10.84 6.35 -5.89
N GLU A 6 -9.56 6.12 -5.72
CA GLU A 6 -8.85 4.95 -6.23
C GLU A 6 -9.03 3.73 -5.30
N SER A 7 -9.16 3.96 -3.98
CA SER A 7 -9.58 2.94 -3.02
C SER A 7 -11.02 2.45 -3.25
N ALA A 8 -11.90 3.30 -3.79
CA ALA A 8 -13.28 2.91 -4.10
C ALA A 8 -13.36 1.81 -5.15
N ARG A 9 -12.33 1.67 -6.00
CA ARG A 9 -12.21 0.56 -6.97
C ARG A 9 -11.78 -0.76 -6.31
N HIS A 10 -11.26 -0.70 -5.09
CA HIS A 10 -10.76 -1.83 -4.34
C HIS A 10 -11.27 -1.76 -2.89
N PRO A 11 -12.58 -1.97 -2.66
CA PRO A 11 -13.22 -1.69 -1.38
C PRO A 11 -12.59 -2.45 -0.20
N GLN A 12 -12.03 -3.63 -0.45
CA GLN A 12 -11.39 -4.48 0.57
C GLN A 12 -9.94 -4.07 0.88
N LEU A 13 -9.34 -3.14 0.12
CA LEU A 13 -7.93 -2.77 0.29
C LEU A 13 -7.68 -2.13 1.66
N LEU A 14 -8.53 -1.19 2.07
CA LEU A 14 -8.37 -0.50 3.34
C LEU A 14 -8.55 -1.46 4.52
N ASP A 15 -9.53 -2.37 4.43
CA ASP A 15 -9.77 -3.37 5.47
C ASP A 15 -8.57 -4.31 5.62
N ARG A 16 -7.96 -4.73 4.52
CA ARG A 16 -6.74 -5.56 4.55
C ARG A 16 -5.54 -4.80 5.09
N LEU A 17 -5.37 -3.54 4.70
CA LEU A 17 -4.32 -2.69 5.28
C LEU A 17 -4.52 -2.57 6.80
N ARG A 18 -5.74 -2.37 7.27
CA ARG A 18 -6.05 -2.28 8.71
C ARG A 18 -5.87 -3.60 9.44
N HIS A 19 -6.18 -4.73 8.79
CA HIS A 19 -5.93 -6.05 9.35
C HIS A 19 -4.44 -6.29 9.58
N GLU A 20 -3.60 -5.91 8.61
CA GLU A 20 -2.16 -6.16 8.65
C GLU A 20 -1.37 -5.11 9.44
N LEU A 21 -1.80 -3.84 9.41
CA LEU A 21 -1.05 -2.70 9.94
C LEU A 21 -1.69 -2.07 11.19
N GLY A 22 -2.87 -2.52 11.57
CA GLY A 22 -3.67 -1.98 12.67
C GLY A 22 -4.76 -0.99 12.23
N PRO A 23 -5.74 -0.71 13.11
CA PRO A 23 -6.95 0.04 12.77
C PRO A 23 -6.68 1.48 12.33
N GLU A 24 -5.59 2.09 12.83
CA GLU A 24 -5.15 3.44 12.49
C GLU A 24 -4.46 3.55 11.13
N ALA A 25 -4.41 2.47 10.35
CA ALA A 25 -3.82 2.50 9.02
C ALA A 25 -4.62 3.42 8.09
N GLN A 26 -3.89 4.34 7.46
CA GLN A 26 -4.45 5.29 6.50
C GLN A 26 -3.82 5.08 5.12
N LEU A 27 -4.66 5.08 4.10
CA LEU A 27 -4.21 5.01 2.71
C LEU A 27 -3.85 6.42 2.22
N VAL A 28 -2.60 6.61 1.78
CA VAL A 28 -2.10 7.90 1.26
C VAL A 28 -2.21 7.96 -0.25
N SER A 29 -1.86 6.86 -0.92
CA SER A 29 -1.96 6.72 -2.37
C SER A 29 -2.11 5.26 -2.74
N VAL A 30 -2.80 4.99 -3.84
CA VAL A 30 -2.82 3.68 -4.49
C VAL A 30 -2.83 3.92 -5.98
N ARG A 31 -2.11 3.09 -6.73
CA ARG A 31 -2.10 3.09 -8.17
C ARG A 31 -2.11 1.66 -8.67
N GLN A 32 -2.73 1.45 -9.82
CA GLN A 32 -2.63 0.19 -10.50
C GLN A 32 -1.26 0.10 -11.19
N ALA A 33 -0.48 -0.91 -10.84
CA ALA A 33 0.82 -1.16 -11.46
C ALA A 33 0.70 -2.02 -12.73
N ASP A 34 -0.23 -2.97 -12.73
CA ASP A 34 -0.66 -3.77 -13.89
C ASP A 34 -2.06 -4.36 -13.63
N SER A 35 -2.53 -5.24 -14.51
CA SER A 35 -3.87 -5.85 -14.40
C SER A 35 -4.12 -6.59 -13.09
N GLN A 36 -3.08 -7.05 -12.38
CA GLN A 36 -3.21 -7.90 -11.19
C GLN A 36 -2.54 -7.32 -9.93
N ARG A 37 -1.83 -6.19 -10.05
CA ARG A 37 -1.07 -5.60 -8.94
C ARG A 37 -1.42 -4.15 -8.69
N LEU A 38 -1.66 -3.87 -7.41
CA LEU A 38 -1.77 -2.51 -6.89
C LEU A 38 -0.52 -2.17 -6.10
N ARG A 39 -0.11 -0.91 -6.17
CA ARG A 39 0.98 -0.37 -5.36
C ARG A 39 0.55 0.93 -4.72
N GLY A 40 1.05 1.21 -3.54
CA GLY A 40 0.67 2.43 -2.87
C GLY A 40 1.54 2.78 -1.68
N VAL A 41 1.09 3.80 -0.98
CA VAL A 41 1.67 4.27 0.27
C VAL A 41 0.58 4.29 1.32
N ALA A 42 0.89 3.77 2.50
CA ALA A 42 0.04 3.84 3.68
C ALA A 42 0.85 4.40 4.86
N VAL A 43 0.15 4.94 5.85
CA VAL A 43 0.74 5.36 7.12
C VAL A 43 0.09 4.58 8.25
N CYS A 44 0.88 4.13 9.23
CA CYS A 44 0.37 3.60 10.49
C CYS A 44 1.34 3.92 11.63
N ALA A 45 0.82 4.35 12.79
CA ALA A 45 1.61 4.58 14.01
C ALA A 45 2.97 5.30 13.76
N GLY A 46 2.96 6.40 13.00
CA GLY A 46 4.17 7.19 12.69
C GLY A 46 5.11 6.60 11.63
N ARG A 47 4.77 5.47 10.99
CA ARG A 47 5.55 4.84 9.92
C ARG A 47 4.89 5.07 8.57
N ILE A 48 5.70 5.46 7.57
CA ILE A 48 5.28 5.51 6.17
C ILE A 48 5.73 4.21 5.50
N LEU A 49 4.78 3.48 4.93
CA LEU A 49 5.00 2.19 4.32
C LEU A 49 4.66 2.24 2.83
N SER A 50 5.52 1.67 1.99
CA SER A 50 5.12 1.25 0.66
C SER A 50 4.44 -0.11 0.75
N PHE A 51 3.35 -0.31 0.00
CA PHE A 51 2.73 -1.62 -0.11
C PHE A 51 2.54 -2.05 -1.56
N VAL A 52 2.49 -3.37 -1.74
CA VAL A 52 2.09 -4.05 -2.98
C VAL A 52 0.98 -5.04 -2.64
N LEU A 53 -0.09 -4.99 -3.41
CA LEU A 53 -1.18 -5.96 -3.34
C LEU A 53 -1.21 -6.80 -4.61
N GLU A 54 -1.07 -8.11 -4.48
CA GLU A 54 -1.16 -9.08 -5.57
C GLU A 54 -2.54 -9.75 -5.52
N ALA A 55 -3.39 -9.48 -6.52
CA ALA A 55 -4.78 -9.90 -6.55
C ALA A 55 -4.93 -11.43 -6.63
N GLU A 56 -4.18 -12.09 -7.51
CA GLU A 56 -4.21 -13.55 -7.70
C GLU A 56 -3.90 -14.34 -6.42
N GLN A 57 -2.98 -13.82 -5.61
CA GLN A 57 -2.50 -14.50 -4.41
C GLN A 57 -3.17 -13.98 -3.14
N ASN A 58 -4.06 -12.99 -3.28
CA ASN A 58 -4.60 -12.23 -2.17
C ASN A 58 -3.51 -11.86 -1.14
N ARG A 59 -2.34 -11.43 -1.62
CA ARG A 59 -1.15 -11.20 -0.77
C ARG A 59 -0.84 -9.72 -0.66
N LEU A 60 -0.75 -9.21 0.58
CA LEU A 60 -0.29 -7.86 0.87
C LEU A 60 1.17 -7.93 1.34
N ARG A 61 2.02 -7.10 0.73
CA ARG A 61 3.41 -6.93 1.14
C ARG A 61 3.64 -5.48 1.50
N THR A 62 4.27 -5.23 2.63
CA THR A 62 4.57 -3.89 3.12
C THR A 62 6.06 -3.76 3.38
N GLN A 63 6.60 -2.56 3.16
CA GLN A 63 7.99 -2.22 3.48
C GLN A 63 8.09 -0.76 3.90
N PRO A 64 8.90 -0.42 4.92
CA PRO A 64 9.19 0.97 5.27
C PRO A 64 9.69 1.76 4.06
N LEU A 65 9.07 2.92 3.79
CA LEU A 65 9.36 3.68 2.58
C LEU A 65 10.83 4.16 2.54
N PHE A 66 11.39 4.50 3.70
CA PHE A 66 12.78 4.95 3.81
C PHE A 66 13.78 3.88 3.38
N GLU A 67 13.57 2.63 3.78
CA GLU A 67 14.41 1.51 3.33
C GLU A 67 14.34 1.36 1.80
N VAL A 68 13.14 1.47 1.21
CA VAL A 68 12.97 1.37 -0.25
C VAL A 68 13.80 2.43 -0.98
N LEU A 69 13.86 3.64 -0.44
CA LEU A 69 14.62 4.75 -1.02
C LEU A 69 16.13 4.53 -0.91
N GLU A 70 16.61 4.00 0.23
CA GLU A 70 18.01 3.64 0.42
C GLU A 70 18.48 2.57 -0.57
N HIS A 71 17.68 1.52 -0.77
CA HIS A 71 17.99 0.46 -1.74
C HIS A 71 18.03 0.95 -3.19
N ARG A 72 17.29 2.01 -3.53
CA ARG A 72 17.35 2.63 -4.86
C ARG A 72 18.55 3.54 -5.04
N ARG A 73 19.06 4.14 -3.97
CA ARG A 73 20.23 5.02 -4.03
C ARG A 73 21.55 4.25 -4.21
N LEU A 74 21.54 2.97 -3.83
CA LEU A 74 22.70 2.06 -3.92
C LEU A 74 22.76 1.24 -5.21
N ARG A 75 21.89 1.53 -6.20
CA ARG A 75 21.87 0.89 -7.53
C ARG A 75 22.08 1.93 -8.61
#